data_AF-A0A4P5RPB4-F1
#
_entry.id   AF-A0A4P5RPB4-F1
#
_cell.length_a   1.000
_cell.length_b   1.000
_cell.length_c   1.000
_cell.angle_alpha   90.00
_cell.angle_beta   90.00
_cell.angle_gamma   90.00
#
_symmetry.space_group_name_H-M   'P 1'
#
loop_
_entity.id
_entity.type
_entity.pdbx_description
1 polymer ?
#
loop_
_entity_poly.entity_id
_entity_poly.type
_entity_poly.pdbx_seq_one_letter_code
_entity_poly.pdbx_strand_id
1 'polypeptide(L)'
;MGVSLRKAKISSLANMLCCVRSGLTLRATLLAAAIFFAFMPSASQAYVYPATPSFGSGFSEPYPSPEWSLSALRGWIPVAPGKQGQGDHPLCASATDPHCANVDSILADLIIPPCYSDADRICVEGLEIGAEGKPLEKTVLDHELTTNKTPADAKLGLPAGGSASLWNAPSVAHQGNALSYAVIVSAGYHIDKKAPANSQKFEAIRFEAKVVPVNIKKGGYCGYEIFEVADDGYGFVEVNTSSRLVGEGCKYPEYKECILTEKGSCAAPAEFLPNSRVALTLRMDSKVTGWLFGRMKDVDVAITAIDTKNNKLRVEATSVNLLSGTAWVAKKDLINYPDLYAYLKKNWFIGDGQFEDGLNKTGSSWGDLMPTGTFDQFKVWEQLIKPNPEDNWRWNFASNNNNNANGTNCFAQAGKDKLIGLVTTNAPIYDSGAPAFKDGALSYKVAGLHFKADRSVFKGSYDLAIRSDVARCLYGFSNAPIRASVSVLSSDGSTQDVASELVTEKNGWMTLSAKNFTFSQPTIKVKLLQDKPVNSGTETSKQAAAVKKIVPKLKTINCVKGKATKKVSGSNPKCPTGYLQK
;
A
#
# COMPACT_ATOMS: atom_id res chain seq x y z
N MET A 1 57.89 45.16 26.68
CA MET A 1 58.17 43.97 27.51
C MET A 1 57.55 42.78 26.75
N GLY A 2 58.27 42.03 25.90
CA GLY A 2 59.26 40.99 26.25
C GLY A 2 58.55 39.83 26.97
N VAL A 3 58.53 38.55 26.58
CA VAL A 3 59.49 37.69 25.85
C VAL A 3 58.79 36.43 25.30
N SER A 4 59.38 35.88 24.23
CA SER A 4 59.25 34.59 23.52
C SER A 4 59.15 33.27 24.35
N LEU A 5 58.53 32.20 23.80
CA LEU A 5 59.19 30.91 23.43
C LEU A 5 58.25 29.71 23.14
N ARG A 6 58.36 29.18 21.89
CA ARG A 6 58.51 27.78 21.41
C ARG A 6 57.64 26.57 21.88
N LYS A 7 57.08 25.89 20.85
CA LYS A 7 57.09 24.45 20.46
C LYS A 7 57.19 23.34 21.54
N ALA A 8 56.23 22.39 21.51
CA ALA A 8 56.44 20.92 21.62
C ALA A 8 55.14 20.14 21.27
N LYS A 9 55.15 19.31 20.19
CA LYS A 9 55.04 17.82 20.13
C LYS A 9 53.67 17.21 20.53
N ILE A 10 52.92 16.65 19.57
CA ILE A 10 52.92 15.22 19.15
C ILE A 10 52.60 14.26 20.30
N SER A 11 51.36 13.76 20.36
CA SER A 11 51.04 12.38 20.79
C SER A 11 49.56 12.03 20.56
N SER A 12 49.36 10.83 20.00
CA SER A 12 48.13 10.01 19.98
C SER A 12 47.40 9.92 18.63
N LEU A 13 48.13 9.37 17.66
CA LEU A 13 47.61 8.78 16.42
C LEU A 13 48.42 7.50 16.19
N ALA A 14 48.16 6.47 17.01
CA ALA A 14 48.65 5.10 16.82
C ALA A 14 48.11 4.21 17.96
N ASN A 15 46.97 3.58 17.74
CA ASN A 15 46.66 2.23 18.27
C ASN A 15 45.23 1.84 17.86
N MET A 16 45.07 1.36 16.63
CA MET A 16 44.04 0.37 16.30
C MET A 16 44.33 -0.25 14.93
N LEU A 17 45.43 -1.00 14.84
CA LEU A 17 45.67 -1.95 13.76
C LEU A 17 46.49 -3.12 14.33
N CYS A 18 45.81 -4.19 14.77
CA CYS A 18 46.20 -5.59 14.49
C CYS A 18 45.26 -6.59 15.19
N CYS A 19 45.02 -7.71 14.48
CA CYS A 19 44.25 -8.91 14.84
C CYS A 19 42.72 -8.70 14.82
N VAL A 20 41.94 -9.32 13.94
CA VAL A 20 41.90 -10.77 13.68
C VAL A 20 41.70 -11.06 12.17
N ARG A 21 42.63 -11.85 11.61
CA ARG A 21 42.39 -12.70 10.44
C ARG A 21 41.52 -13.88 10.89
N SER A 22 40.31 -14.00 10.36
CA SER A 22 39.67 -15.30 10.16
C SER A 22 38.94 -15.27 8.82
N GLY A 23 39.36 -16.16 7.93
CA GLY A 23 38.77 -16.31 6.61
C GLY A 23 37.35 -16.85 6.73
N LEU A 24 36.38 -16.02 6.41
CA LEU A 24 35.08 -16.45 5.92
C LEU A 24 34.89 -15.76 4.57
N THR A 25 34.84 -16.56 3.51
CA THR A 25 34.38 -16.16 2.19
C THR A 25 32.96 -15.60 2.31
N LEU A 26 32.86 -14.27 2.40
CA LEU A 26 31.59 -13.56 2.35
C LEU A 26 31.04 -13.73 0.92
N ARG A 27 30.15 -14.70 0.73
CA ARG A 27 29.24 -14.69 -0.42
C ARG A 27 28.48 -13.37 -0.35
N ALA A 28 28.75 -12.48 -1.30
CA ALA A 28 28.00 -11.26 -1.54
C ALA A 28 26.52 -11.63 -1.62
N THR A 29 25.83 -11.48 -0.50
CA THR A 29 24.39 -11.62 -0.41
C THR A 29 23.89 -10.29 -0.94
N LEU A 30 23.17 -10.31 -2.06
CA LEU A 30 22.38 -9.15 -2.50
C LEU A 30 21.53 -8.71 -1.31
N LEU A 31 21.98 -7.70 -0.59
CA LEU A 31 21.10 -6.90 0.23
C LEU A 31 20.23 -6.18 -0.79
N ALA A 32 19.05 -6.73 -1.03
CA ALA A 32 17.95 -5.95 -1.59
C ALA A 32 17.86 -4.70 -0.72
N ALA A 33 18.26 -3.56 -1.29
CA ALA A 33 17.87 -2.27 -0.78
C ALA A 33 16.35 -2.22 -0.92
N ALA A 34 15.66 -2.78 0.08
CA ALA A 34 14.31 -2.39 0.37
C ALA A 34 14.42 -0.90 0.71
N ILE A 35 14.18 -0.06 -0.29
CA ILE A 35 13.78 1.33 -0.06
C ILE A 35 12.45 1.21 0.68
N PHE A 36 12.54 0.96 1.99
CA PHE A 36 11.49 1.27 2.92
C PHE A 36 11.35 2.77 2.81
N PHE A 37 10.30 3.23 2.15
CA PHE A 37 9.71 4.50 2.54
C PHE A 37 9.34 4.32 4.01
N ALA A 38 10.24 4.73 4.91
CA ALA A 38 9.86 5.13 6.23
C ALA A 38 8.86 6.27 5.98
N PHE A 39 7.58 5.93 6.02
CA PHE A 39 6.53 6.94 6.09
C PHE A 39 6.86 7.77 7.33
N MET A 40 7.45 8.95 7.15
CA MET A 40 7.28 10.01 8.12
C MET A 40 5.82 10.46 7.95
N PRO A 41 4.93 10.23 8.92
CA PRO A 41 3.61 10.82 8.88
C PRO A 41 3.80 12.27 9.32
N SER A 42 4.18 13.13 8.40
CA SER A 42 4.39 14.55 8.69
C SER A 42 3.07 15.35 8.71
N ALA A 43 2.01 14.92 9.42
CA ALA A 43 0.80 15.72 9.79
C ALA A 43 -0.42 15.80 8.82
N SER A 44 -1.14 14.69 8.55
CA SER A 44 -2.49 14.72 7.88
C SER A 44 -3.62 15.05 8.81
N GLN A 45 -3.26 15.31 10.04
CA GLN A 45 -4.14 15.63 11.12
C GLN A 45 -3.47 16.82 11.78
N ALA A 46 -4.27 17.79 12.22
CA ALA A 46 -3.84 18.68 13.28
C ALA A 46 -3.64 17.78 14.53
N TYR A 47 -2.51 17.08 14.57
CA TYR A 47 -2.11 16.31 15.72
C TYR A 47 -1.94 17.33 16.83
N VAL A 48 -2.78 17.24 17.86
CA VAL A 48 -2.62 18.06 19.04
C VAL A 48 -1.39 17.53 19.76
N TYR A 49 -0.25 18.14 19.48
CA TYR A 49 1.00 17.80 20.13
C TYR A 49 0.87 18.05 21.63
N PRO A 50 1.28 17.10 22.48
CA PRO A 50 1.26 17.32 23.91
C PRO A 50 2.24 18.43 24.29
N ALA A 51 1.85 19.27 25.26
CA ALA A 51 2.73 20.30 25.81
C ALA A 51 3.96 19.73 26.54
N THR A 52 3.91 18.46 26.95
CA THR A 52 5.03 17.74 27.55
C THR A 52 5.81 16.96 26.50
N PRO A 53 7.16 16.95 26.54
CA PRO A 53 7.96 16.09 25.68
C PRO A 53 7.51 14.63 25.76
N SER A 54 7.08 14.09 24.63
CA SER A 54 6.42 12.78 24.55
C SER A 54 6.84 12.03 23.28
N PHE A 55 6.83 10.71 23.36
CA PHE A 55 6.88 9.85 22.17
C PHE A 55 5.46 9.70 21.62
N GLY A 56 5.30 9.96 20.33
CA GLY A 56 4.05 9.78 19.62
C GLY A 56 4.09 8.54 18.74
N SER A 57 2.99 7.82 18.64
CA SER A 57 2.78 6.86 17.55
C SER A 57 1.33 6.86 17.10
N GLY A 58 1.10 6.50 15.85
CA GLY A 58 -0.22 6.42 15.31
C GLY A 58 -0.23 5.83 13.91
N PHE A 59 -1.43 5.57 13.43
CA PHE A 59 -1.66 5.20 12.04
C PHE A 59 -2.66 6.18 11.44
N SER A 60 -2.31 6.69 10.28
CA SER A 60 -3.19 7.39 9.38
C SER A 60 -2.75 7.05 7.96
N GLU A 61 -3.67 7.15 7.01
CA GLU A 61 -3.33 6.96 5.60
C GLU A 61 -3.36 8.33 4.92
N PRO A 62 -2.23 9.05 4.92
CA PRO A 62 -2.17 10.39 4.37
C PRO A 62 -2.44 10.38 2.87
N TYR A 63 -3.02 11.48 2.38
CA TYR A 63 -3.03 11.76 0.95
C TYR A 63 -1.61 12.04 0.44
N PRO A 64 -1.32 11.75 -0.85
CA PRO A 64 0.00 12.03 -1.43
C PRO A 64 0.28 13.54 -1.48
N SER A 65 1.55 13.90 -1.36
CA SER A 65 2.01 15.27 -1.64
C SER A 65 2.12 15.51 -3.15
N PRO A 66 1.94 16.76 -3.63
CA PRO A 66 2.04 17.08 -5.06
C PRO A 66 3.38 16.68 -5.68
N GLU A 67 4.48 16.87 -4.95
CA GLU A 67 5.83 16.53 -5.40
C GLU A 67 6.08 15.03 -5.64
N TRP A 68 5.24 14.15 -5.09
CA TRP A 68 5.34 12.69 -5.30
C TRP A 68 4.56 12.22 -6.52
N SER A 69 3.83 13.12 -7.19
CA SER A 69 3.04 12.84 -8.38
C SER A 69 3.76 13.32 -9.65
N LEU A 70 5.07 13.04 -9.74
CA LEU A 70 5.94 13.46 -10.85
C LEU A 70 6.65 12.26 -11.47
N SER A 71 6.73 12.26 -12.80
CA SER A 71 7.52 11.27 -13.54
C SER A 71 9.00 11.67 -13.58
N ALA A 72 9.91 10.73 -13.29
CA ALA A 72 11.35 10.94 -13.40
C ALA A 72 12.11 9.62 -13.60
N LEU A 73 13.27 9.71 -14.25
CA LEU A 73 14.26 8.64 -14.29
C LEU A 73 15.45 9.08 -13.44
N ARG A 74 15.83 8.26 -12.46
CA ARG A 74 16.99 8.51 -11.58
C ARG A 74 18.01 7.42 -11.79
N GLY A 75 19.22 7.80 -12.16
CA GLY A 75 20.37 6.92 -12.12
C GLY A 75 20.75 6.61 -10.68
N TRP A 76 21.52 5.55 -10.49
CA TRP A 76 22.14 5.25 -9.20
C TRP A 76 23.61 4.89 -9.41
N ILE A 77 24.48 5.49 -8.60
CA ILE A 77 25.90 5.19 -8.51
C ILE A 77 26.20 4.86 -7.05
N PRO A 78 26.66 3.65 -6.70
CA PRO A 78 26.94 3.29 -5.32
C PRO A 78 28.11 4.09 -4.76
N VAL A 79 28.11 4.24 -3.44
CA VAL A 79 29.25 4.74 -2.69
C VAL A 79 30.48 3.88 -2.96
N ALA A 80 31.62 4.53 -3.19
CA ALA A 80 32.88 3.81 -3.40
C ALA A 80 33.22 2.91 -2.19
N PRO A 81 33.74 1.69 -2.41
CA PRO A 81 34.10 0.79 -1.32
C PRO A 81 35.00 1.46 -0.26
N GLY A 82 34.60 1.35 1.01
CA GLY A 82 35.33 1.96 2.13
C GLY A 82 35.04 3.44 2.38
N LYS A 83 34.06 4.03 1.69
CA LYS A 83 33.52 5.37 1.98
C LYS A 83 32.12 5.27 2.62
N GLN A 84 31.74 6.33 3.33
CA GLN A 84 30.37 6.52 3.84
C GLN A 84 29.64 7.49 2.92
N GLY A 85 28.36 7.23 2.69
CA GLY A 85 27.51 8.03 1.80
C GLY A 85 26.21 7.29 1.45
N GLN A 86 25.39 7.90 0.59
CA GLN A 86 24.18 7.33 0.00
C GLN A 86 24.37 6.96 -1.49
N GLY A 87 25.44 7.43 -2.12
CA GLY A 87 25.71 7.28 -3.54
C GLY A 87 25.04 8.38 -4.37
N ASP A 88 25.47 8.55 -5.62
CA ASP A 88 24.89 9.58 -6.50
C ASP A 88 23.59 9.09 -7.15
N HIS A 89 22.61 9.98 -7.25
CA HIS A 89 21.31 9.76 -7.88
C HIS A 89 21.04 10.80 -8.98
N PRO A 90 21.79 10.80 -10.10
CA PRO A 90 21.59 11.78 -11.16
C PRO A 90 20.22 11.64 -11.83
N LEU A 91 19.63 12.76 -12.26
CA LEU A 91 18.39 12.81 -13.01
C LEU A 91 18.67 12.56 -14.50
N CYS A 92 18.03 11.54 -15.06
CA CYS A 92 18.17 11.19 -16.47
C CYS A 92 17.00 11.75 -17.29
N ALA A 93 17.29 12.40 -18.41
CA ALA A 93 16.28 12.82 -19.38
C ALA A 93 15.65 11.65 -20.14
N SER A 94 16.37 10.53 -20.27
CA SER A 94 15.91 9.30 -20.93
C SER A 94 16.69 8.07 -20.46
N ALA A 95 16.26 6.87 -20.85
CA ALA A 95 16.96 5.62 -20.54
C ALA A 95 18.35 5.50 -21.18
N THR A 96 18.64 6.32 -22.19
CA THR A 96 19.90 6.36 -22.93
C THR A 96 20.57 7.73 -22.83
N ASP A 97 20.26 8.49 -21.79
CA ASP A 97 20.86 9.80 -21.54
C ASP A 97 22.38 9.69 -21.32
N PRO A 98 23.22 10.40 -22.09
CA PRO A 98 24.66 10.45 -21.85
C PRO A 98 25.06 10.89 -20.43
N HIS A 99 24.28 11.77 -19.79
CA HIS A 99 24.51 12.18 -18.39
C HIS A 99 24.43 10.98 -17.43
N CYS A 100 23.59 10.00 -17.77
CA CYS A 100 23.42 8.75 -17.01
C CYS A 100 24.15 7.55 -17.65
N ALA A 101 25.18 7.76 -18.47
CA ALA A 101 25.86 6.66 -19.14
C ALA A 101 26.61 5.71 -18.18
N ASN A 102 27.11 6.23 -17.06
CA ASN A 102 27.98 5.50 -16.11
C ASN A 102 27.25 5.03 -14.84
N VAL A 103 25.92 5.10 -14.82
CA VAL A 103 25.13 4.67 -13.66
C VAL A 103 25.06 3.14 -13.60
N ASP A 104 24.98 2.59 -12.40
CA ASP A 104 24.83 1.15 -12.17
C ASP A 104 23.43 0.65 -12.53
N SER A 105 22.42 1.50 -12.29
CA SER A 105 21.02 1.22 -12.60
C SER A 105 20.25 2.51 -12.84
N ILE A 106 19.06 2.39 -13.43
CA ILE A 106 18.09 3.48 -13.52
C ILE A 106 16.79 3.02 -12.86
N LEU A 107 16.28 3.83 -11.94
CA LEU A 107 14.93 3.75 -11.40
C LEU A 107 14.05 4.76 -12.12
N ALA A 108 13.03 4.28 -12.83
CA ALA A 108 12.02 5.13 -13.45
C ALA A 108 10.77 5.13 -12.57
N ASP A 109 10.45 6.29 -11.98
CA ASP A 109 9.19 6.52 -11.28
C ASP A 109 8.27 7.25 -12.25
N LEU A 110 7.20 6.60 -12.69
CA LEU A 110 6.32 7.10 -13.72
C LEU A 110 4.93 7.34 -13.15
N ILE A 111 4.33 8.49 -13.47
CA ILE A 111 2.89 8.68 -13.37
C ILE A 111 2.27 8.31 -14.71
N ILE A 112 1.32 7.38 -14.67
CA ILE A 112 0.68 6.84 -15.85
C ILE A 112 -0.40 7.83 -16.35
N PRO A 113 -0.27 8.36 -17.57
CA PRO A 113 -1.17 9.39 -18.09
C PRO A 113 -2.54 8.82 -18.50
N PRO A 114 -3.54 9.67 -18.79
CA PRO A 114 -4.75 9.27 -19.50
C PRO A 114 -4.47 8.69 -20.89
N CYS A 115 -5.37 7.84 -21.38
CA CYS A 115 -5.38 7.45 -22.78
C CYS A 115 -6.05 8.56 -23.61
N TYR A 116 -5.38 9.01 -24.67
CA TYR A 116 -5.89 9.96 -25.67
C TYR A 116 -6.37 9.25 -26.94
N SER A 117 -5.92 8.02 -27.17
CA SER A 117 -6.31 7.21 -28.33
C SER A 117 -6.48 5.73 -27.97
N ASP A 118 -7.17 4.99 -28.84
CA ASP A 118 -7.29 3.53 -28.70
C ASP A 118 -5.96 2.79 -28.96
N ALA A 119 -4.97 3.45 -29.56
CA ALA A 119 -3.63 2.90 -29.74
C ALA A 119 -2.77 3.02 -28.47
N ASP A 120 -3.18 3.84 -27.51
CA ASP A 120 -2.38 4.07 -26.30
C ASP A 120 -2.35 2.81 -25.43
N ARG A 121 -1.21 2.61 -24.78
CA ARG A 121 -0.90 1.48 -23.89
C ARG A 121 -0.28 2.05 -22.62
N ILE A 122 -0.49 1.37 -21.50
CA ILE A 122 0.01 1.81 -20.18
C ILE A 122 -0.52 3.22 -19.89
N CYS A 123 -1.84 3.33 -19.75
CA CYS A 123 -2.57 4.59 -19.59
C CYS A 123 -3.91 4.38 -18.82
N VAL A 124 -4.45 5.46 -18.26
CA VAL A 124 -5.77 5.49 -17.62
C VAL A 124 -6.86 5.64 -18.69
N GLU A 125 -7.66 4.60 -18.89
CA GLU A 125 -8.69 4.59 -19.94
C GLU A 125 -9.99 5.24 -19.49
N GLY A 126 -10.34 5.13 -18.22
CA GLY A 126 -11.55 5.76 -17.72
C GLY A 126 -11.80 5.56 -16.24
N LEU A 127 -12.63 6.44 -15.72
CA LEU A 127 -13.13 6.43 -14.36
C LEU A 127 -14.67 6.42 -14.41
N GLU A 128 -15.28 5.66 -13.50
CA GLU A 128 -16.72 5.63 -13.30
C GLU A 128 -17.03 5.81 -11.82
N ILE A 129 -18.01 6.63 -11.48
CA ILE A 129 -18.38 6.97 -10.11
C ILE A 129 -19.89 6.77 -9.91
N GLY A 130 -20.28 6.21 -8.78
CA GLY A 130 -21.68 5.99 -8.41
C GLY A 130 -21.92 6.30 -6.94
N ALA A 131 -23.08 6.89 -6.63
CA ALA A 131 -23.53 6.98 -5.24
C ALA A 131 -23.99 5.60 -4.72
N GLU A 132 -24.15 5.47 -3.40
CA GLU A 132 -24.64 4.23 -2.78
C GLU A 132 -25.97 3.77 -3.43
N GLY A 133 -26.01 2.52 -3.87
CA GLY A 133 -27.18 1.90 -4.49
C GLY A 133 -27.55 2.43 -5.89
N LYS A 134 -26.77 3.35 -6.46
CA LYS A 134 -26.98 3.88 -7.81
C LYS A 134 -26.02 3.25 -8.83
N PRO A 135 -26.37 3.24 -10.13
CA PRO A 135 -25.46 2.84 -11.19
C PRO A 135 -24.19 3.70 -11.22
N LEU A 136 -23.12 3.14 -11.76
CA LEU A 136 -21.90 3.88 -12.09
C LEU A 136 -22.15 4.81 -13.29
N GLU A 137 -21.68 6.04 -13.19
CA GLU A 137 -21.67 7.03 -14.26
C GLU A 137 -20.25 7.22 -14.77
N LYS A 138 -20.06 7.19 -16.09
CA LYS A 138 -18.75 7.48 -16.71
C LYS A 138 -18.39 8.93 -16.47
N THR A 139 -17.19 9.17 -15.97
CA THR A 139 -16.65 10.53 -15.81
C THR A 139 -16.05 11.02 -17.11
N VAL A 140 -15.87 12.35 -17.20
CA VAL A 140 -15.18 13.00 -18.31
C VAL A 140 -13.79 13.42 -17.84
N LEU A 141 -12.76 13.12 -18.61
CA LEU A 141 -11.41 13.64 -18.37
C LEU A 141 -11.46 15.17 -18.49
N ASP A 142 -11.10 15.87 -17.42
CA ASP A 142 -10.95 17.32 -17.43
C ASP A 142 -9.62 17.68 -18.12
N HIS A 143 -8.51 17.26 -17.51
CA HIS A 143 -7.18 17.33 -18.09
C HIS A 143 -6.16 16.46 -17.33
N GLU A 144 -5.05 16.18 -17.99
CA GLU A 144 -3.78 15.76 -17.36
C GLU A 144 -3.05 17.01 -16.87
N LEU A 145 -2.50 16.98 -15.65
CA LEU A 145 -1.74 18.12 -15.11
C LEU A 145 -0.52 18.44 -15.98
N THR A 146 -0.10 19.70 -15.97
CA THR A 146 1.12 20.11 -16.68
C THR A 146 2.36 19.86 -15.82
N THR A 147 3.05 18.74 -16.04
CA THR A 147 4.37 18.45 -15.47
C THR A 147 5.37 18.02 -16.54
N ASN A 148 6.65 17.95 -16.18
CA ASN A 148 7.66 17.31 -17.03
C ASN A 148 7.27 15.84 -17.26
N LYS A 149 7.42 15.39 -18.51
CA LYS A 149 7.12 14.03 -18.97
C LYS A 149 8.43 13.27 -19.22
N THR A 150 8.38 11.96 -19.12
CA THR A 150 9.52 11.09 -19.46
C THR A 150 9.23 10.32 -20.74
N PRO A 151 10.19 10.20 -21.66
CA PRO A 151 9.99 9.49 -22.92
C PRO A 151 9.86 7.98 -22.68
N ALA A 152 9.04 7.31 -23.50
CA ALA A 152 9.02 5.86 -23.57
C ALA A 152 10.29 5.33 -24.26
N ASP A 153 10.68 4.10 -23.91
CA ASP A 153 11.69 3.32 -24.64
C ASP A 153 11.16 1.91 -24.88
N ALA A 154 10.63 1.68 -26.09
CA ALA A 154 10.07 0.38 -26.46
C ALA A 154 11.12 -0.75 -26.55
N LYS A 155 12.41 -0.42 -26.78
CA LYS A 155 13.48 -1.42 -26.88
C LYS A 155 13.84 -1.95 -25.49
N LEU A 156 13.89 -1.05 -24.51
CA LEU A 156 14.17 -1.40 -23.12
C LEU A 156 12.90 -1.74 -22.33
N GLY A 157 11.71 -1.56 -22.89
CA GLY A 157 10.44 -1.87 -22.22
C GLY A 157 9.97 -0.82 -21.22
N LEU A 158 10.41 0.44 -21.37
CA LEU A 158 9.99 1.57 -20.54
C LEU A 158 8.75 2.26 -21.15
N PRO A 159 7.62 2.37 -20.43
CA PRO A 159 6.51 3.22 -20.87
C PRO A 159 6.82 4.71 -20.69
N ALA A 160 6.05 5.56 -21.37
CA ALA A 160 6.12 7.00 -21.15
C ALA A 160 5.59 7.34 -19.74
N GLY A 161 6.24 8.28 -19.06
CA GLY A 161 5.71 8.91 -17.86
C GLY A 161 5.04 10.23 -18.20
N GLY A 162 3.82 10.40 -17.73
CA GLY A 162 3.05 11.64 -17.81
C GLY A 162 2.80 12.22 -16.43
N SER A 163 1.56 12.65 -16.21
CA SER A 163 1.13 13.32 -14.98
C SER A 163 -0.21 12.76 -14.47
N ALA A 164 -0.55 13.11 -13.23
CA ALA A 164 -1.86 12.80 -12.68
C ALA A 164 -2.97 13.52 -13.48
N SER A 165 -4.21 13.04 -13.36
CA SER A 165 -5.34 13.58 -14.12
C SER A 165 -6.53 13.93 -13.24
N LEU A 166 -7.27 14.95 -13.66
CA LEU A 166 -8.52 15.37 -13.06
C LEU A 166 -9.69 14.93 -13.94
N TRP A 167 -10.75 14.46 -13.30
CA TRP A 167 -11.94 13.90 -13.93
C TRP A 167 -13.19 14.47 -13.28
N ASN A 168 -14.24 14.68 -14.07
CA ASN A 168 -15.52 15.21 -13.59
C ASN A 168 -16.61 14.14 -13.71
N ALA A 169 -17.26 13.81 -12.60
CA ALA A 169 -18.47 13.01 -12.61
C ALA A 169 -19.66 13.81 -13.15
N PRO A 170 -20.63 13.19 -13.86
CA PRO A 170 -21.78 13.91 -14.40
C PRO A 170 -22.72 14.45 -13.30
N SER A 171 -23.00 13.65 -12.28
CA SER A 171 -23.97 14.03 -11.24
C SER A 171 -23.60 13.63 -9.80
N VAL A 172 -22.58 12.78 -9.62
CA VAL A 172 -22.20 12.27 -8.30
C VAL A 172 -21.23 13.22 -7.62
N ALA A 173 -21.72 14.03 -6.70
CA ALA A 173 -20.88 14.88 -5.85
C ALA A 173 -20.24 14.08 -4.71
N HIS A 174 -19.07 14.50 -4.28
CA HIS A 174 -18.43 14.02 -3.05
C HIS A 174 -18.79 14.94 -1.84
N GLN A 175 -18.33 14.63 -0.62
CA GLN A 175 -18.68 15.40 0.59
C GLN A 175 -18.26 16.88 0.55
N GLY A 176 -17.39 17.23 -0.39
CA GLY A 176 -16.97 18.61 -0.66
C GLY A 176 -17.95 19.41 -1.53
N ASN A 177 -19.09 18.83 -1.93
CA ASN A 177 -20.07 19.42 -2.85
C ASN A 177 -19.52 19.77 -4.25
N ALA A 178 -18.49 19.05 -4.70
CA ALA A 178 -17.96 19.14 -6.06
C ALA A 178 -18.04 17.79 -6.78
N LEU A 179 -17.85 17.81 -8.09
CA LEU A 179 -17.93 16.65 -8.99
C LEU A 179 -16.54 16.16 -9.44
N SER A 180 -15.48 16.76 -8.91
CA SER A 180 -14.10 16.56 -9.38
C SER A 180 -13.36 15.48 -8.60
N TYR A 181 -12.63 14.65 -9.33
CA TYR A 181 -11.86 13.51 -8.81
C TYR A 181 -10.46 13.51 -9.43
N ALA A 182 -9.44 13.35 -8.60
CA ALA A 182 -8.07 13.11 -9.02
C ALA A 182 -7.80 11.61 -9.19
N VAL A 183 -7.18 11.25 -10.30
CA VAL A 183 -6.67 9.90 -10.57
C VAL A 183 -5.14 9.97 -10.62
N ILE A 184 -4.51 9.25 -9.70
CA ILE A 184 -3.06 9.16 -9.58
C ILE A 184 -2.69 7.68 -9.72
N VAL A 185 -2.04 7.34 -10.82
CA VAL A 185 -1.54 5.99 -11.07
C VAL A 185 -0.03 6.08 -11.20
N SER A 186 0.70 5.46 -10.28
CA SER A 186 2.17 5.42 -10.31
C SER A 186 2.66 4.02 -10.63
N ALA A 187 3.74 3.95 -11.39
CA ALA A 187 4.43 2.70 -11.70
C ALA A 187 5.94 2.95 -11.63
N GLY A 188 6.66 2.11 -10.89
CA GLY A 188 8.11 2.16 -10.84
C GLY A 188 8.72 1.01 -11.65
N TYR A 189 9.77 1.32 -12.38
CA TYR A 189 10.52 0.38 -13.19
C TYR A 189 12.01 0.47 -12.84
N HIS A 190 12.71 -0.66 -12.90
CA HIS A 190 14.14 -0.74 -12.66
C HIS A 190 14.84 -1.40 -13.83
N ILE A 191 16.00 -0.86 -14.21
CA ILE A 191 16.93 -1.50 -15.16
C ILE A 191 18.32 -1.59 -14.53
N ASP A 192 18.91 -2.77 -14.59
CA ASP A 192 20.32 -2.98 -14.25
C ASP A 192 21.19 -2.63 -15.46
N LYS A 193 22.01 -1.58 -15.34
CA LYS A 193 22.90 -1.11 -16.41
C LYS A 193 24.25 -1.85 -16.43
N LYS A 194 24.55 -2.64 -15.40
CA LYS A 194 25.70 -3.56 -15.37
C LYS A 194 25.42 -4.88 -16.06
N ALA A 195 24.14 -5.24 -16.23
CA ALA A 195 23.75 -6.40 -17.02
C ALA A 195 24.23 -6.27 -18.49
N PRO A 196 24.58 -7.38 -19.17
CA PRO A 196 24.94 -7.36 -20.59
C PRO A 196 23.91 -6.62 -21.44
N ALA A 197 24.35 -5.78 -22.38
CA ALA A 197 23.47 -4.87 -23.13
C ALA A 197 22.26 -5.55 -23.79
N ASN A 198 22.41 -6.79 -24.26
CA ASN A 198 21.34 -7.60 -24.86
C ASN A 198 20.30 -8.13 -23.85
N SER A 199 20.57 -8.03 -22.55
CA SER A 199 19.69 -8.45 -21.46
C SER A 199 19.10 -7.27 -20.68
N GLN A 200 19.58 -6.05 -20.93
CA GLN A 200 19.08 -4.83 -20.30
C GLN A 200 17.62 -4.57 -20.69
N LYS A 201 16.75 -4.50 -19.69
CA LYS A 201 15.33 -4.18 -19.82
C LYS A 201 14.82 -3.60 -18.52
N PHE A 202 13.85 -2.72 -18.62
CA PHE A 202 13.08 -2.25 -17.48
C PHE A 202 12.12 -3.35 -17.01
N GLU A 203 12.16 -3.62 -15.72
CA GLU A 203 11.23 -4.51 -15.04
C GLU A 203 10.36 -3.69 -14.10
N ALA A 204 9.05 -3.91 -14.13
CA ALA A 204 8.13 -3.27 -13.21
C ALA A 204 8.40 -3.77 -11.78
N ILE A 205 8.59 -2.85 -10.83
CA ILE A 205 8.91 -3.18 -9.44
C ILE A 205 7.84 -2.71 -8.44
N ARG A 206 7.02 -1.73 -8.83
CA ARG A 206 5.93 -1.20 -8.00
C ARG A 206 4.83 -0.63 -8.89
N PHE A 207 3.61 -0.68 -8.41
CA PHE A 207 2.44 -0.12 -9.07
C PHE A 207 1.45 0.33 -8.00
N GLU A 208 0.79 1.47 -8.21
CA GLU A 208 -0.23 1.99 -7.30
C GLU A 208 -1.25 2.81 -8.09
N ALA A 209 -2.53 2.67 -7.77
CA ALA A 209 -3.61 3.43 -8.33
C ALA A 209 -4.51 3.99 -7.21
N LYS A 210 -4.80 5.28 -7.30
CA LYS A 210 -5.63 6.02 -6.34
C LYS A 210 -6.69 6.84 -7.08
N VAL A 211 -7.89 6.87 -6.51
CA VAL A 211 -8.93 7.82 -6.86
C VAL A 211 -9.22 8.65 -5.61
N VAL A 212 -9.09 9.96 -5.71
CA VAL A 212 -9.29 10.89 -4.59
C VAL A 212 -10.28 11.97 -5.00
N PRO A 213 -11.40 12.17 -4.28
CA PRO A 213 -12.28 13.31 -4.52
C PRO A 213 -11.53 14.61 -4.21
N VAL A 214 -11.75 15.66 -5.00
CA VAL A 214 -11.01 16.92 -4.84
C VAL A 214 -11.86 18.16 -5.07
N ASN A 215 -11.63 19.16 -4.22
CA ASN A 215 -12.07 20.53 -4.46
C ASN A 215 -10.95 21.31 -5.15
N ILE A 216 -11.25 21.87 -6.32
CA ILE A 216 -10.28 22.69 -7.05
C ILE A 216 -10.28 24.11 -6.47
N LYS A 217 -9.19 24.46 -5.79
CA LYS A 217 -8.91 25.82 -5.31
C LYS A 217 -8.14 26.58 -6.38
N LYS A 218 -8.64 27.75 -6.77
CA LYS A 218 -7.90 28.69 -7.64
C LYS A 218 -7.07 29.64 -6.80
N GLY A 219 -5.88 30.01 -7.30
CA GLY A 219 -4.96 30.89 -6.58
C GLY A 219 -3.57 30.91 -7.20
N GLY A 220 -2.61 31.55 -6.53
CA GLY A 220 -1.21 31.62 -6.97
C GLY A 220 -0.43 30.31 -6.84
N TYR A 221 -1.02 29.16 -7.17
CA TYR A 221 -0.36 27.87 -7.12
C TYR A 221 0.51 27.64 -8.36
N CYS A 222 1.51 26.77 -8.21
CA CYS A 222 2.43 26.38 -9.26
C CYS A 222 2.57 24.86 -9.33
N GLY A 223 3.03 24.37 -10.49
CA GLY A 223 3.45 22.99 -10.64
C GLY A 223 4.79 22.72 -9.96
N TYR A 224 5.13 21.43 -9.83
CA TYR A 224 6.43 20.99 -9.34
C TYR A 224 7.28 20.40 -10.48
N GLU A 225 8.59 20.45 -10.29
CA GLU A 225 9.56 19.66 -11.06
C GLU A 225 10.54 18.96 -10.14
N ILE A 226 11.18 17.91 -10.67
CA ILE A 226 12.33 17.24 -10.06
C ILE A 226 13.59 17.84 -10.67
N PHE A 227 14.60 18.11 -9.83
CA PHE A 227 15.88 18.67 -10.24
C PHE A 227 17.03 18.05 -9.44
N GLU A 228 18.24 18.15 -9.98
CA GLU A 228 19.45 17.69 -9.29
C GLU A 228 19.95 18.73 -8.26
N VAL A 229 20.45 18.22 -7.14
CA VAL A 229 21.14 19.00 -6.10
C VAL A 229 22.52 18.38 -5.86
N ALA A 230 23.54 19.21 -5.66
CA ALA A 230 24.91 18.76 -5.44
C ALA A 230 25.25 18.45 -3.97
N ASP A 231 24.35 18.82 -3.05
CA ASP A 231 24.34 18.49 -1.62
C ASP A 231 22.88 18.61 -1.16
N ASP A 232 22.36 17.54 -0.56
CA ASP A 232 20.97 17.47 -0.05
C ASP A 232 20.86 17.92 1.43
N GLY A 233 21.96 18.38 2.03
CA GLY A 233 22.02 18.85 3.41
C GLY A 233 22.35 17.76 4.43
N TYR A 234 22.57 16.51 4.00
CA TYR A 234 23.07 15.44 4.87
C TYR A 234 24.60 15.42 5.00
N GLY A 235 25.30 16.37 4.37
CA GLY A 235 26.75 16.56 4.50
C GLY A 235 27.60 15.57 3.70
N PHE A 236 26.96 14.82 2.79
CA PHE A 236 27.64 14.03 1.77
C PHE A 236 27.65 14.85 0.47
N VAL A 237 28.83 15.08 -0.09
CA VAL A 237 29.00 15.81 -1.38
C VAL A 237 28.66 14.85 -2.53
N GLU A 238 27.40 14.44 -2.59
CA GLU A 238 26.84 13.48 -3.55
C GLU A 238 25.72 14.15 -4.33
N VAL A 239 25.59 13.82 -5.62
CA VAL A 239 24.49 14.31 -6.45
C VAL A 239 23.21 13.60 -6.00
N ASN A 240 22.17 14.34 -5.66
CA ASN A 240 20.86 13.80 -5.33
C ASN A 240 19.78 14.50 -6.16
N THR A 241 18.53 14.05 -6.03
CA THR A 241 17.36 14.71 -6.62
C THR A 241 16.47 15.30 -5.54
N SER A 242 15.94 16.48 -5.81
CA SER A 242 14.93 17.13 -4.99
C SER A 242 13.77 17.61 -5.86
N SER A 243 12.75 18.18 -5.24
CA SER A 243 11.61 18.77 -5.92
C SER A 243 11.46 20.25 -5.58
N ARG A 244 10.98 21.04 -6.53
CA ARG A 244 10.72 22.47 -6.33
C ARG A 244 9.51 22.93 -7.11
N LEU A 245 8.91 24.03 -6.67
CA LEU A 245 7.88 24.74 -7.42
C LEU A 245 8.51 25.41 -8.64
N VAL A 246 7.76 25.40 -9.76
CA VAL A 246 8.16 26.04 -11.01
C VAL A 246 7.26 27.24 -11.28
N GLY A 247 7.85 28.43 -11.25
CA GLY A 247 7.17 29.70 -11.53
C GLY A 247 7.54 30.81 -10.54
N GLU A 248 7.15 32.04 -10.87
CA GLU A 248 7.27 33.19 -9.98
C GLU A 248 5.98 33.44 -9.22
N GLY A 249 6.07 33.94 -7.98
CA GLY A 249 4.90 34.27 -7.16
C GLY A 249 4.14 33.05 -6.62
N CYS A 250 4.77 31.87 -6.61
CA CYS A 250 4.14 30.64 -6.17
C CYS A 250 3.83 30.66 -4.67
N LYS A 251 2.56 30.45 -4.32
CA LYS A 251 2.15 30.06 -2.98
C LYS A 251 2.66 28.64 -2.73
N TYR A 252 3.51 28.47 -1.72
CA TYR A 252 3.76 27.14 -1.17
C TYR A 252 2.46 26.62 -0.57
N PRO A 253 1.91 25.50 -1.09
CA PRO A 253 0.73 24.93 -0.48
C PRO A 253 1.08 24.59 0.97
N GLU A 254 0.20 24.96 1.89
CA GLU A 254 0.35 24.49 3.27
C GLU A 254 0.36 22.97 3.27
N TYR A 255 0.99 22.37 4.27
CA TYR A 255 1.12 20.92 4.32
C TYR A 255 -0.27 20.24 4.18
N LYS A 256 -0.40 19.35 3.19
CA LYS A 256 -1.65 18.66 2.81
C LYS A 256 -2.83 19.54 2.39
N GLU A 257 -2.60 20.82 2.10
CA GLU A 257 -3.60 21.68 1.46
C GLU A 257 -4.01 21.14 0.09
N CYS A 258 -3.05 20.54 -0.62
CA CYS A 258 -3.17 20.09 -1.99
C CYS A 258 -2.56 18.69 -2.13
N ILE A 259 -3.21 17.82 -2.91
CA ILE A 259 -2.62 16.55 -3.35
C ILE A 259 -1.97 16.65 -4.72
N LEU A 260 -2.39 17.65 -5.50
CA LEU A 260 -1.87 17.99 -6.82
C LEU A 260 -1.89 19.51 -6.96
N THR A 261 -0.88 20.08 -7.61
CA THR A 261 -0.82 21.51 -7.93
C THR A 261 -0.32 21.72 -9.35
N GLU A 262 -0.83 22.76 -9.98
CA GLU A 262 -0.39 23.25 -11.28
C GLU A 262 -0.56 24.77 -11.30
N LYS A 263 -0.14 25.42 -12.38
CA LYS A 263 -0.25 26.87 -12.50
C LYS A 263 -1.70 27.32 -12.34
N GLY A 264 -1.99 28.07 -11.27
CA GLY A 264 -3.32 28.62 -10.99
C GLY A 264 -4.28 27.72 -10.22
N SER A 265 -3.92 26.44 -9.96
CA SER A 265 -4.81 25.44 -9.34
C SER A 265 -4.14 24.65 -8.22
N CYS A 266 -4.93 24.32 -7.20
CA CYS A 266 -4.64 23.30 -6.20
C CYS A 266 -5.83 22.34 -6.13
N ALA A 267 -5.57 21.04 -6.27
CA ALA A 267 -6.56 20.00 -5.99
C ALA A 267 -6.49 19.65 -4.51
N ALA A 268 -7.39 20.23 -3.71
CA ALA A 268 -7.48 19.96 -2.28
C ALA A 268 -8.27 18.65 -2.06
N PRO A 269 -7.76 17.71 -1.24
CA PRO A 269 -8.45 16.44 -1.02
C PRO A 269 -9.79 16.66 -0.33
N ALA A 270 -10.77 15.83 -0.68
CA ALA A 270 -12.09 15.77 -0.08
C ALA A 270 -12.52 14.31 0.14
N GLU A 271 -13.56 14.11 0.94
CA GLU A 271 -14.03 12.77 1.29
C GLU A 271 -15.10 12.26 0.32
N PHE A 272 -15.08 10.95 0.05
CA PHE A 272 -16.16 10.28 -0.67
C PHE A 272 -17.47 10.38 0.10
N LEU A 273 -18.61 10.43 -0.58
CA LEU A 273 -19.87 10.10 0.10
C LEU A 273 -19.77 8.67 0.67
N PRO A 274 -20.37 8.39 1.84
CA PRO A 274 -20.39 7.05 2.40
C PRO A 274 -20.82 6.01 1.35
N ASN A 275 -20.06 4.93 1.25
CA ASN A 275 -20.32 3.82 0.33
C ASN A 275 -20.39 4.21 -1.16
N SER A 276 -19.63 5.23 -1.58
CA SER A 276 -19.47 5.55 -3.01
C SER A 276 -18.88 4.37 -3.78
N ARG A 277 -19.40 4.09 -4.97
CA ARG A 277 -18.88 3.08 -5.90
C ARG A 277 -17.93 3.75 -6.88
N VAL A 278 -16.78 3.12 -7.12
CA VAL A 278 -15.74 3.62 -8.01
C VAL A 278 -15.28 2.47 -8.89
N ALA A 279 -15.18 2.70 -10.19
CA ALA A 279 -14.50 1.80 -11.11
C ALA A 279 -13.40 2.53 -11.87
N LEU A 280 -12.17 2.02 -11.77
CA LEU A 280 -11.02 2.52 -12.53
C LEU A 280 -10.66 1.50 -13.60
N THR A 281 -10.49 1.98 -14.82
CA THR A 281 -10.11 1.18 -15.97
C THR A 281 -8.74 1.62 -16.49
N LEU A 282 -7.80 0.68 -16.54
CA LEU A 282 -6.42 0.90 -16.94
C LEU A 282 -6.08 0.01 -18.13
N ARG A 283 -5.32 0.55 -19.09
CA ARG A 283 -4.56 -0.26 -20.06
C ARG A 283 -3.17 -0.42 -19.49
N MET A 284 -2.68 -1.63 -19.34
CA MET A 284 -1.41 -1.89 -18.65
C MET A 284 -0.69 -3.09 -19.22
N ASP A 285 0.59 -3.22 -18.92
CA ASP A 285 1.37 -4.40 -19.30
C ASP A 285 0.72 -5.67 -18.72
N SER A 286 0.68 -6.73 -19.52
CA SER A 286 0.25 -8.07 -19.13
C SER A 286 0.97 -8.60 -17.88
N LYS A 287 2.20 -8.11 -17.67
CA LYS A 287 3.08 -8.40 -16.54
C LYS A 287 2.86 -7.48 -15.33
N VAL A 288 1.74 -6.76 -15.21
CA VAL A 288 1.37 -6.30 -13.88
C VAL A 288 1.09 -7.52 -13.03
N THR A 289 2.09 -7.85 -12.22
CA THR A 289 2.37 -9.17 -11.71
C THR A 289 1.94 -9.32 -10.27
N GLY A 290 1.70 -10.59 -9.89
CA GLY A 290 1.63 -10.96 -8.50
C GLY A 290 0.31 -10.58 -7.84
N TRP A 291 0.42 -10.06 -6.62
CA TRP A 291 -0.72 -9.71 -5.78
C TRP A 291 -0.87 -8.21 -5.64
N LEU A 292 -2.10 -7.75 -5.81
CA LEU A 292 -2.49 -6.40 -5.47
C LEU A 292 -3.10 -6.40 -4.06
N PHE A 293 -2.96 -5.28 -3.37
CA PHE A 293 -3.62 -5.01 -2.11
C PHE A 293 -4.18 -3.60 -2.09
N GLY A 294 -5.17 -3.29 -1.25
CA GLY A 294 -5.73 -1.94 -1.26
C GLY A 294 -6.80 -1.63 -0.22
N ARG A 295 -7.34 -0.42 -0.35
CA ARG A 295 -8.42 0.14 0.46
C ARG A 295 -9.68 0.28 -0.35
N MET A 296 -10.56 -0.70 -0.22
CA MET A 296 -11.90 -0.72 -0.78
C MET A 296 -12.64 -1.96 -0.28
N LYS A 297 -13.93 -2.06 -0.57
CA LYS A 297 -14.76 -3.23 -0.27
C LYS A 297 -15.70 -3.55 -1.42
N ASP A 298 -16.26 -4.75 -1.46
CA ASP A 298 -17.22 -5.18 -2.50
C ASP A 298 -16.57 -5.18 -3.89
N VAL A 299 -15.39 -5.78 -3.98
CA VAL A 299 -14.51 -5.76 -5.14
C VAL A 299 -15.02 -6.66 -6.28
N ASP A 300 -15.06 -6.11 -7.50
CA ASP A 300 -15.19 -6.84 -8.77
C ASP A 300 -13.97 -6.49 -9.66
N VAL A 301 -13.34 -7.52 -10.22
CA VAL A 301 -12.14 -7.36 -11.08
C VAL A 301 -12.43 -7.98 -12.44
N ALA A 302 -12.13 -7.24 -13.49
CA ALA A 302 -12.17 -7.74 -14.85
C ALA A 302 -10.84 -7.48 -15.57
N ILE A 303 -10.36 -8.51 -16.27
CA ILE A 303 -9.22 -8.38 -17.18
C ILE A 303 -9.68 -8.79 -18.57
N THR A 304 -9.37 -7.98 -19.58
CA THR A 304 -9.55 -8.33 -20.99
C THR A 304 -8.23 -8.08 -21.72
N ALA A 305 -7.76 -9.05 -22.49
CA ALA A 305 -6.55 -8.86 -23.29
C ALA A 305 -6.80 -7.79 -24.37
N ILE A 306 -5.87 -6.85 -24.49
CA ILE A 306 -5.83 -5.88 -25.61
C ILE A 306 -4.98 -6.47 -26.73
N ASP A 307 -3.82 -6.99 -26.37
CA ASP A 307 -2.88 -7.68 -27.26
C ASP A 307 -2.03 -8.69 -26.45
N THR A 308 -0.97 -9.24 -27.04
CA THR A 308 -0.11 -10.24 -26.37
C THR A 308 0.71 -9.67 -25.21
N LYS A 309 0.85 -8.35 -25.12
CA LYS A 309 1.66 -7.66 -24.11
C LYS A 309 0.84 -6.76 -23.18
N ASN A 310 -0.40 -6.44 -23.53
CA ASN A 310 -1.20 -5.46 -22.79
C ASN A 310 -2.60 -5.99 -22.46
N ASN A 311 -3.06 -5.62 -21.28
CA ASN A 311 -4.36 -5.94 -20.73
C ASN A 311 -5.14 -4.67 -20.41
N LYS A 312 -6.46 -4.75 -20.51
CA LYS A 312 -7.41 -3.84 -19.89
C LYS A 312 -7.79 -4.40 -18.53
N LEU A 313 -7.40 -3.72 -17.46
CA LEU A 313 -7.81 -4.02 -16.08
C LEU A 313 -8.89 -3.04 -15.65
N ARG A 314 -10.04 -3.56 -15.24
CA ARG A 314 -11.06 -2.78 -14.57
C ARG A 314 -11.22 -3.29 -13.14
N VAL A 315 -11.02 -2.40 -12.18
CA VAL A 315 -11.26 -2.66 -10.75
C VAL A 315 -12.44 -1.80 -10.33
N GLU A 316 -13.54 -2.44 -9.94
CA GLU A 316 -14.73 -1.80 -9.39
C GLU A 316 -14.87 -2.18 -7.92
N ALA A 317 -15.10 -1.20 -7.06
CA ALA A 317 -15.35 -1.45 -5.65
C ALA A 317 -16.03 -0.25 -4.97
N THR A 318 -16.55 -0.47 -3.78
CA THR A 318 -17.06 0.56 -2.88
C THR A 318 -15.90 1.17 -2.07
N SER A 319 -15.89 2.49 -1.89
CA SER A 319 -14.97 3.17 -0.97
C SER A 319 -15.16 2.67 0.46
N VAL A 320 -14.09 2.73 1.24
CA VAL A 320 -14.11 2.21 2.61
C VAL A 320 -13.54 3.21 3.60
N ASN A 321 -14.20 3.35 4.75
CA ASN A 321 -13.74 4.20 5.84
C ASN A 321 -12.65 3.50 6.64
N LEU A 322 -11.51 4.18 6.78
CA LEU A 322 -10.39 3.75 7.59
C LEU A 322 -10.44 4.41 8.95
N LEU A 323 -10.10 3.66 9.98
CA LEU A 323 -9.82 4.27 11.27
C LEU A 323 -8.41 4.87 11.24
N SER A 324 -8.27 6.06 11.82
CA SER A 324 -6.96 6.60 12.20
C SER A 324 -6.88 6.69 13.73
N GLY A 325 -5.67 6.72 14.26
CA GLY A 325 -5.49 6.81 15.70
C GLY A 325 -4.11 7.29 16.09
N THR A 326 -4.03 7.91 17.27
CA THR A 326 -2.80 8.42 17.85
C THR A 326 -2.65 8.11 19.33
N ALA A 327 -1.41 7.98 19.76
CA ALA A 327 -0.99 7.83 21.14
C ALA A 327 0.16 8.78 21.42
N TRP A 328 0.24 9.22 22.68
CA TRP A 328 1.36 9.98 23.21
C TRP A 328 1.74 9.43 24.60
N VAL A 329 3.03 9.20 24.81
CA VAL A 329 3.58 8.81 26.12
C VAL A 329 4.64 9.82 26.51
N ALA A 330 4.43 10.53 27.62
CA ALA A 330 5.41 11.45 28.16
C ALA A 330 6.71 10.70 28.50
N LYS A 331 7.88 11.29 28.20
CA LYS A 331 9.18 10.62 28.38
C LYS A 331 9.37 10.06 29.79
N LYS A 332 8.98 10.84 30.81
CA LYS A 332 9.05 10.44 32.24
C LYS A 332 8.21 9.21 32.58
N ASP A 333 7.15 8.97 31.82
CA ASP A 333 6.20 7.89 32.08
C ASP A 333 6.52 6.64 31.22
N LEU A 334 7.50 6.72 30.30
CA LEU A 334 7.85 5.61 29.42
C LEU A 334 8.28 4.35 30.19
N ILE A 335 8.91 4.52 31.34
CA ILE A 335 9.32 3.41 32.21
C ILE A 335 8.14 2.57 32.71
N ASN A 336 6.93 3.13 32.74
CA ASN A 336 5.70 2.42 33.10
C ASN A 336 5.19 1.49 31.98
N TYR A 337 5.82 1.53 30.80
CA TYR A 337 5.48 0.73 29.62
C TYR A 337 6.71 -0.07 29.17
N PRO A 338 7.09 -1.17 29.88
CA PRO A 338 8.34 -1.88 29.65
C PRO A 338 8.49 -2.44 28.23
N ASP A 339 7.41 -2.94 27.63
CA ASP A 339 7.41 -3.45 26.25
C ASP A 339 7.68 -2.32 25.24
N LEU A 340 7.05 -1.15 25.44
CA LEU A 340 7.27 0.02 24.61
C LEU A 340 8.70 0.58 24.81
N TYR A 341 9.18 0.64 26.05
CA TYR A 341 10.55 1.05 26.38
C TYR A 341 11.58 0.16 25.66
N ALA A 342 11.42 -1.16 25.75
CA ALA A 342 12.30 -2.13 25.09
C ALA A 342 12.23 -2.01 23.56
N TYR A 343 11.03 -1.81 23.00
CA TYR A 343 10.83 -1.60 21.57
C TYR A 343 11.56 -0.34 21.08
N LEU A 344 11.34 0.80 21.75
CA LEU A 344 11.99 2.06 21.37
C LEU A 344 13.51 1.96 21.52
N LYS A 345 14.02 1.41 22.64
CA LYS A 345 15.46 1.23 22.88
C LYS A 345 16.14 0.40 21.79
N LYS A 346 15.46 -0.63 21.27
CA LYS A 346 15.98 -1.49 20.19
C LYS A 346 16.14 -0.74 18.85
N ASN A 347 15.36 0.32 18.62
CA ASN A 347 15.45 1.11 17.39
C ASN A 347 16.59 2.14 17.43
N TRP A 348 17.32 2.24 18.54
CA TRP A 348 18.55 3.00 18.68
C TRP A 348 19.76 2.04 18.69
N PHE A 349 20.97 2.53 18.43
CA PHE A 349 22.16 1.68 18.49
C PHE A 349 22.41 1.26 19.95
N ILE A 350 22.41 -0.05 20.19
CA ILE A 350 22.54 -0.59 21.54
C ILE A 350 23.92 -0.20 22.11
N GLY A 351 23.90 0.50 23.25
CA GLY A 351 25.12 0.83 24.02
C GLY A 351 25.78 2.15 23.67
N ASP A 352 25.20 2.96 22.77
CA ASP A 352 25.71 4.30 22.43
C ASP A 352 25.30 5.41 23.43
N GLY A 353 24.38 5.10 24.36
CA GLY A 353 23.84 6.04 25.36
C GLY A 353 22.87 7.08 24.82
N GLN A 354 22.63 7.12 23.50
CA GLN A 354 21.82 8.15 22.84
C GLN A 354 20.33 8.03 23.18
N PHE A 355 19.85 6.81 23.42
CA PHE A 355 18.48 6.57 23.86
C PHE A 355 18.24 7.17 25.26
N GLU A 356 19.13 6.87 26.21
CA GLU A 356 19.09 7.41 27.58
C GLU A 356 19.27 8.93 27.59
N ASP A 357 20.18 9.48 26.78
CA ASP A 357 20.33 10.93 26.59
C ASP A 357 19.06 11.57 25.99
N GLY A 358 18.41 10.88 25.06
CA GLY A 358 17.14 11.30 24.46
C GLY A 358 15.99 11.40 25.48
N LEU A 359 15.98 10.51 26.49
CA LEU A 359 15.03 10.55 27.61
C LEU A 359 15.29 11.72 28.56
N ASN A 360 16.57 12.05 28.80
CA ASN A 360 16.98 13.06 29.79
C ASN A 360 16.97 14.50 29.27
N LYS A 361 16.97 14.71 27.93
CA LYS A 361 16.91 16.06 27.33
C LYS A 361 15.55 16.73 27.54
N THR A 362 15.54 17.82 28.30
CA THR A 362 14.39 18.65 28.69
C THR A 362 13.77 19.47 27.55
N GLY A 363 14.51 19.69 26.46
CA GLY A 363 14.10 20.53 25.33
C GLY A 363 13.75 19.81 24.02
N SER A 364 13.83 18.48 23.95
CA SER A 364 13.52 17.77 22.70
C SER A 364 12.08 17.26 22.69
N SER A 365 11.17 18.10 22.20
CA SER A 365 9.93 17.62 21.58
C SER A 365 10.30 16.99 20.24
N TRP A 366 10.47 15.67 20.19
CA TRP A 366 10.35 14.97 18.91
C TRP A 366 9.12 14.09 19.01
N GLY A 367 8.03 14.67 18.52
CA GLY A 367 6.75 14.02 18.33
C GLY A 367 6.53 13.63 16.88
N ASP A 368 7.55 13.14 16.18
CA ASP A 368 7.23 12.42 14.95
C ASP A 368 6.43 11.22 15.39
N LEU A 369 5.15 11.21 15.03
CA LEU A 369 4.31 10.04 15.19
C LEU A 369 5.03 8.92 14.47
N MET A 370 5.62 8.00 15.22
CA MET A 370 6.18 6.82 14.58
C MET A 370 5.01 6.12 13.90
N PRO A 371 5.09 5.84 12.58
CA PRO A 371 4.01 5.13 11.92
C PRO A 371 3.87 3.78 12.60
N THR A 372 2.68 3.50 13.13
CA THR A 372 2.30 2.16 13.53
C THR A 372 1.94 1.42 12.24
N GLY A 373 2.93 0.85 11.56
CA GLY A 373 2.76 0.18 10.27
C GLY A 373 2.87 -1.34 10.35
N THR A 374 3.50 -1.87 11.40
CA THR A 374 3.72 -3.31 11.60
C THR A 374 2.91 -3.87 12.75
N PHE A 375 2.70 -5.20 12.75
CA PHE A 375 2.02 -5.88 13.85
C PHE A 375 2.77 -5.74 15.18
N ASP A 376 4.11 -5.77 15.16
CA ASP A 376 4.93 -5.62 16.37
C ASP A 376 4.82 -4.20 16.96
N GLN A 377 4.81 -3.17 16.09
CA GLN A 377 4.54 -1.80 16.49
C GLN A 377 3.14 -1.66 17.07
N PHE A 378 2.13 -2.19 16.38
CA PHE A 378 0.76 -2.11 16.84
C PHE A 378 0.59 -2.78 18.20
N LYS A 379 1.20 -3.95 18.41
CA LYS A 379 1.13 -4.69 19.67
C LYS A 379 1.58 -3.87 20.89
N VAL A 380 2.66 -3.09 20.78
CA VAL A 380 3.17 -2.29 21.91
C VAL A 380 2.41 -0.98 22.13
N TRP A 381 1.64 -0.53 21.12
CA TRP A 381 0.89 0.73 21.15
C TRP A 381 -0.63 0.56 21.25
N GLU A 382 -1.18 -0.63 21.03
CA GLU A 382 -2.61 -0.91 20.86
C GLU A 382 -3.48 -0.36 21.99
N GLN A 383 -3.03 -0.47 23.25
CA GLN A 383 -3.77 0.00 24.41
C GLN A 383 -3.69 1.53 24.61
N LEU A 384 -2.68 2.16 24.01
CA LEU A 384 -2.37 3.59 24.16
C LEU A 384 -3.02 4.42 23.06
N ILE A 385 -3.12 3.86 21.85
CA ILE A 385 -3.70 4.55 20.70
C ILE A 385 -5.19 4.81 20.92
N LYS A 386 -5.56 6.08 20.79
CA LYS A 386 -6.93 6.54 20.77
C LYS A 386 -7.38 6.75 19.32
N PRO A 387 -8.60 6.31 18.96
CA PRO A 387 -9.15 6.57 17.64
C PRO A 387 -9.42 8.07 17.46
N ASN A 388 -9.09 8.59 16.28
CA ASN A 388 -9.43 9.95 15.91
C ASN A 388 -10.90 10.00 15.42
N PRO A 389 -11.62 11.12 15.60
CA PRO A 389 -13.04 11.21 15.27
C PRO A 389 -13.34 11.38 13.78
N GLU A 390 -12.32 11.65 12.97
CA GLU A 390 -12.45 11.94 11.55
C GLU A 390 -12.69 10.68 10.73
N ASP A 391 -13.64 10.77 9.80
CA ASP A 391 -13.82 9.79 8.74
C ASP A 391 -12.67 9.88 7.73
N ASN A 392 -12.24 8.73 7.24
CA ASN A 392 -11.10 8.64 6.33
C ASN A 392 -11.40 7.66 5.19
N TRP A 393 -12.23 8.08 4.24
CA TRP A 393 -12.70 7.22 3.15
C TRP A 393 -11.63 7.08 2.07
N ARG A 394 -11.38 5.83 1.67
CA ARG A 394 -10.34 5.52 0.67
C ARG A 394 -10.85 4.62 -0.45
N TRP A 395 -10.24 4.83 -1.60
CA TRP A 395 -10.29 3.94 -2.76
C TRP A 395 -8.90 3.91 -3.41
N ASN A 396 -8.15 2.84 -3.16
CA ASN A 396 -6.83 2.65 -3.76
C ASN A 396 -6.43 1.18 -3.81
N PHE A 397 -5.52 0.83 -4.72
CA PHE A 397 -4.86 -0.46 -4.75
C PHE A 397 -3.44 -0.34 -5.28
N ALA A 398 -2.55 -1.22 -4.84
CA ALA A 398 -1.14 -1.22 -5.17
C ALA A 398 -0.60 -2.65 -5.29
N SER A 399 0.55 -2.81 -5.93
CA SER A 399 1.39 -4.00 -5.85
C SER A 399 2.50 -3.80 -4.83
N ASN A 400 3.09 -4.91 -4.40
CA ASN A 400 4.37 -4.88 -3.71
C ASN A 400 5.37 -5.75 -4.46
N ASN A 401 6.65 -5.50 -4.18
CA ASN A 401 7.77 -6.32 -4.65
C ASN A 401 7.81 -7.72 -4.02
N ASN A 402 6.93 -8.00 -3.04
CA ASN A 402 6.89 -9.25 -2.30
C ASN A 402 6.08 -10.32 -3.06
N ASN A 403 6.47 -10.54 -4.30
CA ASN A 403 6.08 -11.73 -5.03
C ASN A 403 6.72 -12.90 -4.29
N ASN A 404 5.92 -13.79 -3.70
CA ASN A 404 6.36 -15.06 -3.11
C ASN A 404 7.00 -15.97 -4.19
N ALA A 405 8.14 -15.54 -4.74
CA ALA A 405 8.87 -16.15 -5.85
C ALA A 405 9.66 -17.40 -5.41
N ASN A 406 9.69 -17.68 -4.10
CA ASN A 406 10.41 -18.81 -3.51
C ASN A 406 9.56 -20.09 -3.37
N GLY A 407 8.29 -20.08 -3.79
CA GLY A 407 7.47 -21.29 -3.82
C GLY A 407 7.64 -22.08 -5.13
N THR A 408 7.61 -23.41 -5.10
CA THR A 408 7.48 -24.26 -6.30
C THR A 408 6.02 -24.47 -6.72
N ASN A 409 5.14 -23.50 -6.44
CA ASN A 409 3.68 -23.65 -6.51
C ASN A 409 3.01 -22.77 -7.59
N CYS A 410 1.69 -22.87 -7.66
CA CYS A 410 0.80 -22.09 -8.51
C CYS A 410 0.97 -20.56 -8.40
N PHE A 411 1.51 -20.04 -7.28
CA PHE A 411 1.82 -18.62 -7.13
C PHE A 411 3.11 -18.22 -7.84
N ALA A 412 4.15 -19.06 -7.81
CA ALA A 412 5.39 -18.76 -8.51
C ALA A 412 5.29 -18.94 -10.03
N GLN A 413 4.41 -19.82 -10.51
CA GLN A 413 4.10 -19.98 -11.93
C GLN A 413 3.20 -18.85 -12.46
N ALA A 414 2.24 -18.37 -11.67
CA ALA A 414 1.33 -17.30 -12.08
C ALA A 414 1.88 -15.89 -11.83
N GLY A 415 2.74 -15.70 -10.82
CA GLY A 415 3.15 -14.38 -10.35
C GLY A 415 4.26 -13.71 -11.17
N LYS A 416 4.82 -14.38 -12.18
CA LYS A 416 5.89 -13.82 -13.02
C LYS A 416 5.41 -13.07 -14.24
N ASP A 417 4.22 -13.39 -14.75
CA ASP A 417 3.74 -12.88 -16.05
C ASP A 417 2.25 -12.48 -16.08
N LYS A 418 1.54 -12.53 -14.94
CA LYS A 418 0.13 -12.10 -14.86
C LYS A 418 -0.29 -11.69 -13.45
N LEU A 419 -1.37 -10.93 -13.37
CA LEU A 419 -2.06 -10.62 -12.13
C LEU A 419 -2.67 -11.91 -11.53
N ILE A 420 -2.41 -12.17 -10.25
CA ILE A 420 -2.95 -13.32 -9.52
C ILE A 420 -4.27 -12.96 -8.83
N GLY A 421 -4.25 -11.87 -8.06
CA GLY A 421 -5.29 -11.57 -7.09
C GLY A 421 -5.20 -10.16 -6.52
N LEU A 422 -6.29 -9.73 -5.90
CA LEU A 422 -6.44 -8.47 -5.18
C LEU A 422 -7.02 -8.74 -3.79
N VAL A 423 -6.36 -8.24 -2.76
CA VAL A 423 -6.83 -8.31 -1.36
C VAL A 423 -7.11 -6.92 -0.83
N THR A 424 -8.29 -6.66 -0.28
CA THR A 424 -8.60 -5.31 0.22
C THR A 424 -9.14 -5.37 1.63
N THR A 425 -8.83 -4.33 2.42
CA THR A 425 -9.28 -4.23 3.80
C THR A 425 -9.33 -2.79 4.28
N ASN A 426 -10.16 -2.52 5.29
CA ASN A 426 -10.15 -1.26 6.04
C ASN A 426 -9.34 -1.32 7.33
N ALA A 427 -8.60 -2.40 7.54
CA ALA A 427 -7.69 -2.52 8.67
C ALA A 427 -6.52 -1.53 8.51
N PRO A 428 -6.18 -0.74 9.55
CA PRO A 428 -5.01 0.11 9.51
C PRO A 428 -3.71 -0.68 9.39
N ILE A 429 -3.65 -1.86 10.03
CA ILE A 429 -2.51 -2.78 9.99
C ILE A 429 -2.91 -4.05 9.25
N TYR A 430 -2.08 -4.52 8.32
CA TYR A 430 -2.39 -5.66 7.48
C TYR A 430 -1.13 -6.25 6.86
N ASP A 431 -1.18 -7.53 6.48
CA ASP A 431 -0.12 -8.13 5.68
C ASP A 431 -0.13 -7.51 4.27
N SER A 432 0.85 -6.67 3.93
CA SER A 432 1.00 -6.24 2.54
C SER A 432 1.50 -7.42 1.70
N GLY A 433 0.63 -7.99 0.85
CA GLY A 433 1.01 -9.01 -0.12
C GLY A 433 0.06 -10.19 -0.23
N ALA A 434 0.57 -11.27 -0.83
CA ALA A 434 -0.16 -12.51 -1.04
C ALA A 434 -0.64 -13.12 0.29
N PRO A 435 -1.90 -13.60 0.38
CA PRO A 435 -2.31 -14.44 1.49
C PRO A 435 -1.40 -15.69 1.60
N ALA A 436 -1.01 -16.03 2.82
CA ALA A 436 -0.21 -17.23 3.06
C ALA A 436 -1.07 -18.47 2.83
N PHE A 437 -0.64 -19.39 1.98
CA PHE A 437 -1.34 -20.67 1.78
C PHE A 437 -0.71 -21.74 2.68
N LYS A 438 -1.44 -22.13 3.73
CA LYS A 438 -0.99 -23.14 4.69
C LYS A 438 -2.19 -24.00 5.13
N ASP A 439 -1.96 -25.30 5.30
CA ASP A 439 -2.97 -26.25 5.79
C ASP A 439 -4.26 -26.27 4.95
N GLY A 440 -4.13 -26.07 3.63
CA GLY A 440 -5.27 -26.04 2.70
C GLY A 440 -6.19 -24.83 2.87
N ALA A 441 -5.67 -23.72 3.41
CA ALA A 441 -6.38 -22.46 3.54
C ALA A 441 -5.47 -21.27 3.18
N LEU A 442 -6.06 -20.21 2.61
CA LEU A 442 -5.43 -18.91 2.49
C LEU A 442 -5.60 -18.15 3.81
N SER A 443 -4.53 -17.59 4.33
CA SER A 443 -4.48 -16.90 5.61
C SER A 443 -3.98 -15.47 5.41
N TYR A 444 -4.67 -14.50 6.00
CA TYR A 444 -4.32 -13.09 5.92
C TYR A 444 -4.47 -12.43 7.28
N LYS A 445 -3.46 -11.69 7.75
CA LYS A 445 -3.52 -11.01 9.04
C LYS A 445 -3.94 -9.56 8.86
N VAL A 446 -4.76 -9.11 9.80
CA VAL A 446 -5.14 -7.71 9.94
C VAL A 446 -5.16 -7.32 11.41
N ALA A 447 -4.96 -6.04 11.70
CA ALA A 447 -5.10 -5.47 13.04
C ALA A 447 -5.56 -4.01 12.97
N GLY A 448 -6.14 -3.55 14.07
CA GLY A 448 -6.74 -2.22 14.21
C GLY A 448 -7.44 -2.10 15.55
N LEU A 449 -7.93 -0.91 15.87
CA LEU A 449 -8.61 -0.67 17.14
C LEU A 449 -10.01 -1.30 17.14
N HIS A 450 -10.46 -1.69 18.33
CA HIS A 450 -11.78 -2.29 18.51
C HIS A 450 -12.93 -1.28 18.42
N PHE A 451 -12.68 -0.02 18.81
CA PHE A 451 -13.69 1.02 18.91
C PHE A 451 -13.30 2.27 18.11
N LYS A 452 -14.31 3.00 17.62
CA LYS A 452 -14.19 4.35 17.10
C LYS A 452 -14.16 5.38 18.23
N ALA A 453 -13.94 6.65 17.90
CA ALA A 453 -13.94 7.77 18.87
C ALA A 453 -15.25 7.90 19.66
N ASP A 454 -16.40 7.59 19.03
CA ASP A 454 -17.73 7.60 19.65
C ASP A 454 -18.01 6.35 20.53
N ARG A 455 -17.02 5.46 20.70
CA ARG A 455 -17.09 4.16 21.38
C ARG A 455 -17.96 3.10 20.68
N SER A 456 -18.46 3.37 19.48
CA SER A 456 -19.06 2.34 18.65
C SER A 456 -17.98 1.34 18.19
N VAL A 457 -18.39 0.08 17.97
CA VAL A 457 -17.47 -0.97 17.52
C VAL A 457 -17.01 -0.68 16.09
N PHE A 458 -15.70 -0.66 15.86
CA PHE A 458 -15.14 -0.56 14.52
C PHE A 458 -15.27 -1.90 13.81
N LYS A 459 -15.87 -1.88 12.62
CA LYS A 459 -16.27 -3.07 11.86
C LYS A 459 -15.34 -3.28 10.69
N GLY A 460 -14.73 -4.46 10.66
CA GLY A 460 -13.79 -4.85 9.64
C GLY A 460 -14.43 -5.32 8.35
N SER A 461 -13.71 -5.08 7.27
CA SER A 461 -13.98 -5.51 5.92
C SER A 461 -12.73 -6.16 5.36
N TYR A 462 -12.91 -7.31 4.73
CA TYR A 462 -11.90 -8.01 3.95
C TYR A 462 -12.53 -8.50 2.66
N ASP A 463 -11.84 -8.32 1.55
CA ASP A 463 -12.23 -8.85 0.25
C ASP A 463 -11.04 -9.53 -0.40
N LEU A 464 -11.32 -10.62 -1.10
CA LEU A 464 -10.37 -11.37 -1.90
C LEU A 464 -10.96 -11.57 -3.28
N ALA A 465 -10.31 -11.03 -4.30
CA ALA A 465 -10.52 -11.41 -5.69
C ALA A 465 -9.30 -12.23 -6.15
N ILE A 466 -9.51 -13.45 -6.65
CA ILE A 466 -8.44 -14.31 -7.15
C ILE A 466 -8.85 -14.91 -8.49
N ARG A 467 -7.91 -15.02 -9.44
CA ARG A 467 -8.21 -15.72 -10.70
C ARG A 467 -8.58 -17.18 -10.43
N SER A 468 -9.66 -17.62 -11.07
CA SER A 468 -10.20 -18.97 -10.88
C SER A 468 -9.19 -20.07 -11.21
N ASP A 469 -8.35 -19.89 -12.23
CA ASP A 469 -7.31 -20.86 -12.61
C ASP A 469 -6.23 -20.99 -11.52
N VAL A 470 -5.83 -19.89 -10.89
CA VAL A 470 -4.88 -19.91 -9.76
C VAL A 470 -5.51 -20.58 -8.55
N ALA A 471 -6.76 -20.23 -8.21
CA ALA A 471 -7.48 -20.86 -7.11
C ALA A 471 -7.62 -22.39 -7.32
N ARG A 472 -7.96 -22.83 -8.54
CA ARG A 472 -8.06 -24.26 -8.88
C ARG A 472 -6.72 -24.96 -8.77
N CYS A 473 -5.65 -24.33 -9.26
CA CYS A 473 -4.29 -24.86 -9.14
C CYS A 473 -3.89 -25.05 -7.66
N LEU A 474 -4.12 -24.05 -6.80
CA LEU A 474 -3.74 -24.10 -5.37
C LEU A 474 -4.42 -25.24 -4.61
N TYR A 475 -5.69 -25.50 -4.93
CA TYR A 475 -6.52 -26.46 -4.22
C TYR A 475 -6.65 -27.81 -4.93
N GLY A 476 -6.04 -27.98 -6.11
CA GLY A 476 -6.16 -29.19 -6.94
C GLY A 476 -7.58 -29.44 -7.45
N PHE A 477 -8.37 -28.38 -7.65
CA PHE A 477 -9.77 -28.49 -8.06
C PHE A 477 -9.92 -28.68 -9.58
N SER A 478 -10.94 -29.44 -9.97
CA SER A 478 -11.44 -29.53 -11.34
C SER A 478 -12.19 -28.25 -11.75
N ASN A 479 -12.87 -28.24 -12.90
CA ASN A 479 -13.70 -27.10 -13.34
C ASN A 479 -15.08 -27.00 -12.63
N ALA A 480 -15.41 -27.89 -11.70
CA ALA A 480 -16.69 -27.86 -10.99
C ALA A 480 -16.86 -26.62 -10.07
N PRO A 481 -18.09 -26.23 -9.68
CA PRO A 481 -18.36 -25.08 -8.82
C PRO A 481 -17.60 -25.14 -7.48
N ILE A 482 -17.05 -23.99 -7.08
CA ILE A 482 -16.28 -23.85 -5.83
C ILE A 482 -17.11 -23.02 -4.84
N ARG A 483 -17.18 -23.49 -3.60
CA ARG A 483 -17.64 -22.76 -2.43
C ARG A 483 -16.44 -22.32 -1.62
N ALA A 484 -16.57 -21.24 -0.86
CA ALA A 484 -15.57 -20.82 0.10
C ALA A 484 -16.20 -20.77 1.49
N SER A 485 -15.37 -20.93 2.52
CA SER A 485 -15.71 -20.65 3.90
C SER A 485 -14.67 -19.69 4.46
N VAL A 486 -15.11 -18.64 5.15
CA VAL A 486 -14.25 -17.68 5.84
C VAL A 486 -14.38 -17.88 7.34
N SER A 487 -13.25 -17.86 8.03
CA SER A 487 -13.22 -17.81 9.49
C SER A 487 -12.31 -16.69 9.96
N VAL A 488 -12.75 -15.97 11.01
CA VAL A 488 -11.99 -14.88 11.63
C VAL A 488 -11.55 -15.36 13.02
N LEU A 489 -10.26 -15.60 13.17
CA LEU A 489 -9.65 -16.04 14.43
C LEU A 489 -9.14 -14.82 15.20
N SER A 490 -9.61 -14.61 16.42
CA SER A 490 -9.12 -13.54 17.30
C SER A 490 -7.77 -13.90 17.92
N SER A 491 -7.09 -12.91 18.50
CA SER A 491 -5.82 -13.07 19.20
C SER A 491 -5.87 -14.06 20.39
N ASP A 492 -7.02 -14.22 21.04
CA ASP A 492 -7.26 -15.18 22.12
C ASP A 492 -7.55 -16.62 21.62
N GLY A 493 -7.45 -16.85 20.30
CA GLY A 493 -7.78 -18.12 19.67
C GLY A 493 -9.28 -18.40 19.55
N SER A 494 -10.14 -17.49 20.03
CA SER A 494 -11.58 -17.61 19.83
C SER A 494 -11.94 -17.28 18.38
N THR A 495 -12.83 -18.08 17.80
CA THR A 495 -13.41 -17.76 16.50
C THR A 495 -14.49 -16.71 16.71
N GLN A 496 -14.34 -15.55 16.10
CA GLN A 496 -15.41 -14.56 16.00
C GLN A 496 -16.24 -14.91 14.75
N ASP A 497 -17.53 -15.15 14.95
CA ASP A 497 -18.47 -15.31 13.86
C ASP A 497 -18.77 -13.96 13.23
N VAL A 498 -18.40 -13.79 11.96
CA VAL A 498 -18.65 -12.56 11.23
C VAL A 498 -18.82 -12.84 9.73
N ALA A 499 -20.04 -13.06 9.24
CA ALA A 499 -21.05 -12.14 8.67
C ALA A 499 -20.90 -11.88 7.15
N SER A 500 -21.87 -12.45 6.42
CA SER A 500 -22.05 -12.47 4.96
C SER A 500 -20.87 -12.94 4.12
N GLU A 501 -20.91 -14.22 3.73
CA GLU A 501 -20.08 -14.78 2.66
C GLU A 501 -20.82 -14.58 1.33
N LEU A 502 -20.30 -13.71 0.46
CA LEU A 502 -20.63 -13.76 -0.96
C LEU A 502 -19.45 -14.40 -1.66
N VAL A 503 -19.65 -15.59 -2.23
CA VAL A 503 -18.72 -16.20 -3.17
C VAL A 503 -19.35 -16.06 -4.53
N THR A 504 -18.72 -15.28 -5.40
CA THR A 504 -19.12 -15.19 -6.81
C THR A 504 -17.96 -15.59 -7.70
N GLU A 505 -18.22 -16.47 -8.66
CA GLU A 505 -17.30 -16.73 -9.76
C GLU A 505 -17.89 -16.09 -11.03
N LYS A 506 -17.18 -15.10 -11.57
CA LYS A 506 -17.60 -14.33 -12.74
C LYS A 506 -16.35 -13.92 -13.52
N ASN A 507 -16.41 -14.03 -14.85
CA ASN A 507 -15.33 -13.58 -15.75
C ASN A 507 -13.93 -14.15 -15.43
N GLY A 508 -13.87 -15.40 -14.94
CA GLY A 508 -12.60 -16.04 -14.57
C GLY A 508 -12.00 -15.55 -13.25
N TRP A 509 -12.79 -14.84 -12.44
CA TRP A 509 -12.44 -14.37 -11.11
C TRP A 509 -13.38 -14.94 -10.07
N MET A 510 -12.82 -15.37 -8.95
CA MET A 510 -13.54 -15.70 -7.73
C MET A 510 -13.38 -14.54 -6.76
N THR A 511 -14.51 -13.99 -6.31
CA THR A 511 -14.54 -12.94 -5.30
C THR A 511 -15.19 -13.43 -4.01
N LEU A 512 -14.64 -12.98 -2.90
CA LEU A 512 -15.03 -13.34 -1.55
C LEU A 512 -14.98 -12.11 -0.66
N SER A 513 -15.96 -11.98 0.23
CA SER A 513 -15.99 -10.91 1.24
C SER A 513 -16.24 -11.47 2.64
N ALA A 514 -15.58 -10.89 3.64
CA ALA A 514 -15.91 -11.05 5.05
C ALA A 514 -16.06 -9.68 5.70
N LYS A 515 -17.24 -9.42 6.28
CA LYS A 515 -17.64 -8.08 6.76
C LYS A 515 -18.11 -8.15 8.20
N ASN A 516 -18.00 -7.04 8.92
CA ASN A 516 -18.53 -6.78 10.27
C ASN A 516 -17.71 -7.32 11.46
N PHE A 517 -16.44 -7.71 11.23
CA PHE A 517 -15.64 -8.35 12.27
C PHE A 517 -15.01 -7.31 13.17
N THR A 518 -14.54 -7.70 14.35
CA THR A 518 -13.86 -6.74 15.24
C THR A 518 -12.36 -6.93 15.14
N PHE A 519 -11.63 -5.83 15.27
CA PHE A 519 -10.17 -5.82 15.20
C PHE A 519 -9.60 -6.00 16.60
N SER A 520 -9.06 -7.19 16.85
CA SER A 520 -8.19 -7.52 17.97
C SER A 520 -7.18 -8.56 17.47
N GLN A 521 -6.31 -8.10 16.56
CA GLN A 521 -5.33 -8.85 15.75
C GLN A 521 -5.87 -10.14 15.09
N PRO A 522 -6.94 -10.09 14.29
CA PRO A 522 -7.50 -11.30 13.74
C PRO A 522 -6.67 -11.89 12.58
N THR A 523 -6.68 -13.22 12.50
CA THR A 523 -6.28 -13.96 11.29
C THR A 523 -7.52 -14.37 10.52
N ILE A 524 -7.61 -13.94 9.28
CA ILE A 524 -8.67 -14.32 8.34
C ILE A 524 -8.21 -15.56 7.61
N LYS A 525 -8.95 -16.66 7.74
CA LYS A 525 -8.70 -17.92 7.02
C LYS A 525 -9.81 -18.17 6.02
N VAL A 526 -9.43 -18.28 4.76
CA VAL A 526 -10.31 -18.61 3.63
C VAL A 526 -10.00 -20.03 3.19
N LYS A 527 -10.99 -20.92 3.26
CA LYS A 527 -10.90 -22.29 2.75
C LYS A 527 -11.82 -22.46 1.56
N LEU A 528 -11.28 -22.84 0.41
CA LEU A 528 -12.07 -23.19 -0.76
C LEU A 528 -12.45 -24.67 -0.71
N LEU A 529 -13.63 -25.00 -1.24
CA LEU A 529 -14.25 -26.33 -1.25
C LEU A 529 -14.91 -26.56 -2.61
N GLN A 530 -14.68 -27.70 -3.26
CA GLN A 530 -15.36 -28.04 -4.51
C GLN A 530 -16.46 -29.07 -4.24
N ASP A 531 -17.68 -28.82 -4.77
CA ASP A 531 -18.72 -29.85 -4.78
C ASP A 531 -18.31 -31.00 -5.72
N LYS A 532 -18.67 -32.25 -5.37
CA LYS A 532 -18.38 -33.40 -6.24
C LYS A 532 -19.01 -33.15 -7.63
N PRO A 533 -18.29 -33.42 -8.73
CA PRO A 533 -18.87 -33.30 -10.06
C PRO A 533 -20.12 -34.19 -10.15
N VAL A 534 -21.24 -33.60 -10.55
CA VAL A 534 -22.44 -34.38 -10.89
C VAL A 534 -22.08 -35.13 -12.16
N ASN A 535 -21.98 -36.46 -12.08
CA ASN A 535 -21.78 -37.29 -13.26
C ASN A 535 -22.92 -36.98 -14.25
N SER A 536 -22.54 -36.45 -15.41
CA SER A 536 -23.44 -36.13 -16.51
C SER A 536 -23.98 -37.43 -17.11
N GLY A 537 -25.12 -37.88 -16.60
CA GLY A 537 -26.03 -38.73 -17.37
C GLY A 537 -26.67 -37.86 -18.45
N THR A 538 -26.44 -38.22 -19.70
CA THR A 538 -27.07 -37.68 -20.91
C THR A 538 -28.58 -37.51 -20.74
N GLU A 539 -29.08 -36.29 -20.91
CA GLU A 539 -30.31 -36.05 -21.64
C GLU A 539 -30.37 -34.61 -22.17
N THR A 540 -30.90 -34.49 -23.37
CA THR A 540 -30.65 -33.44 -24.36
C THR A 540 -31.62 -32.27 -24.20
N SER A 541 -31.08 -31.05 -24.26
CA SER A 541 -31.72 -29.77 -24.65
C SER A 541 -33.08 -29.35 -24.05
N LYS A 542 -33.10 -28.25 -23.28
CA LYS A 542 -33.71 -26.97 -23.69
C LYS A 542 -33.55 -25.86 -22.62
N GLN A 543 -33.19 -24.68 -23.14
CA GLN A 543 -33.37 -23.32 -22.61
C GLN A 543 -32.61 -22.86 -21.36
N ALA A 544 -31.79 -21.83 -21.61
CA ALA A 544 -31.21 -20.92 -20.64
C ALA A 544 -32.30 -20.29 -19.76
N ALA A 545 -32.24 -20.57 -18.46
CA ALA A 545 -32.99 -19.88 -17.43
C ALA A 545 -32.02 -19.31 -16.39
N ALA A 546 -32.27 -18.06 -16.01
CA ALA A 546 -31.46 -17.24 -15.12
C ALA A 546 -31.00 -17.99 -13.86
N VAL A 547 -29.71 -17.82 -13.53
CA VAL A 547 -29.08 -18.31 -12.30
C VAL A 547 -29.81 -17.73 -11.10
N LYS A 548 -30.68 -18.53 -10.47
CA LYS A 548 -31.30 -18.19 -9.20
C LYS A 548 -30.21 -18.10 -8.13
N LYS A 549 -30.22 -16.97 -7.42
CA LYS A 549 -29.44 -16.67 -6.21
C LYS A 549 -29.66 -17.77 -5.16
N ILE A 550 -28.77 -18.76 -5.07
CA ILE A 550 -28.81 -19.76 -3.99
C ILE A 550 -28.06 -19.16 -2.79
N VAL A 551 -28.81 -18.51 -1.91
CA VAL A 551 -28.35 -18.20 -0.56
C VAL A 551 -28.26 -19.55 0.19
N PRO A 552 -27.10 -19.95 0.75
CA PRO A 552 -27.02 -21.16 1.56
C PRO A 552 -28.00 -21.06 2.74
N LYS A 553 -28.83 -22.09 2.96
CA LYS A 553 -29.64 -22.19 4.19
C LYS A 553 -28.71 -22.44 5.39
N LEU A 554 -28.24 -21.37 6.01
CA LEU A 554 -27.51 -21.43 7.27
C LEU A 554 -28.49 -21.84 8.38
N LYS A 555 -28.11 -22.86 9.16
CA LYS A 555 -28.82 -23.23 10.39
C LYS A 555 -28.14 -22.51 11.56
N THR A 556 -28.92 -21.91 12.43
CA THR A 556 -28.44 -21.28 13.67
C THR A 556 -28.86 -22.14 14.86
N ILE A 557 -27.91 -22.47 15.73
CA ILE A 557 -28.15 -23.18 16.99
C ILE A 557 -27.78 -22.26 18.17
N ASN A 558 -28.47 -22.42 19.29
CA ASN A 558 -28.08 -21.79 20.54
C ASN A 558 -27.23 -22.78 21.33
N CYS A 559 -26.12 -22.31 21.87
CA CYS A 559 -25.17 -23.08 22.65
C CYS A 559 -25.07 -22.43 24.03
N VAL A 560 -25.27 -23.19 25.11
CA VAL A 560 -25.32 -22.69 26.47
C VAL A 560 -24.23 -23.31 27.35
N LYS A 561 -23.60 -22.49 28.19
CA LYS A 561 -22.66 -22.92 29.24
C LYS A 561 -22.96 -22.12 30.50
N GLY A 562 -23.69 -22.72 31.44
CA GLY A 562 -24.23 -22.00 32.60
C GLY A 562 -25.18 -20.88 32.15
N LYS A 563 -24.95 -19.64 32.61
CA LYS A 563 -25.74 -18.46 32.20
C LYS A 563 -25.32 -17.86 30.85
N ALA A 564 -24.19 -18.29 30.28
CA ALA A 564 -23.70 -17.78 29.00
C ALA A 564 -24.42 -18.47 27.83
N THR A 565 -25.00 -17.68 26.92
CA THR A 565 -25.61 -18.16 25.68
C THR A 565 -24.80 -17.66 24.48
N LYS A 566 -24.45 -18.56 23.56
CA LYS A 566 -23.77 -18.27 22.29
C LYS A 566 -24.61 -18.79 21.14
N LYS A 567 -24.87 -17.96 20.13
CA LYS A 567 -25.48 -18.40 18.87
C LYS A 567 -24.37 -18.85 17.93
N VAL A 568 -24.52 -20.03 17.33
CA VAL A 568 -23.57 -20.59 16.35
C VAL A 568 -24.33 -20.84 15.05
N SER A 569 -23.84 -20.32 13.93
CA SER A 569 -24.47 -20.51 12.62
C SER A 569 -23.53 -21.18 11.64
N GLY A 570 -24.06 -22.04 10.78
CA GLY A 570 -23.25 -22.70 9.74
C GLY A 570 -24.10 -23.60 8.85
N SER A 571 -23.44 -24.18 7.84
CA SER A 571 -24.03 -25.27 7.06
C SER A 571 -24.26 -26.53 7.91
N ASN A 572 -23.45 -26.72 8.96
CA ASN A 572 -23.61 -27.75 9.99
C ASN A 572 -23.00 -27.29 11.34
N PRO A 573 -23.67 -26.41 12.10
CA PRO A 573 -23.09 -25.79 13.29
C PRO A 573 -22.95 -26.80 14.45
N LYS A 574 -21.88 -26.68 15.25
CA LYS A 574 -21.65 -27.45 16.49
C LYS A 574 -21.28 -26.51 17.63
N CYS A 575 -21.69 -26.85 18.85
CA CYS A 575 -21.36 -26.02 20.01
C CYS A 575 -19.86 -26.11 20.37
N PRO A 576 -19.22 -24.98 20.75
CA PRO A 576 -17.84 -24.96 21.22
C PRO A 576 -17.65 -25.87 22.43
N THR A 577 -16.42 -26.36 22.63
CA THR A 577 -16.08 -27.24 23.75
C THR A 577 -16.55 -26.66 25.09
N GLY A 578 -17.43 -27.39 25.77
CA GLY A 578 -18.03 -27.00 27.05
C GLY A 578 -19.35 -26.22 26.95
N TYR A 579 -19.90 -25.97 25.75
CA TYR A 579 -21.25 -25.46 25.55
C TYR A 579 -22.17 -26.59 25.03
N LEU A 580 -23.40 -26.65 25.53
CA LEU A 580 -24.43 -27.61 25.10
C LEU A 580 -25.43 -26.95 24.16
N GLN A 581 -25.88 -27.68 23.15
CA GLN A 581 -26.90 -27.18 22.23
C GLN A 581 -28.25 -27.10 22.95
N LYS A 582 -28.93 -25.96 22.81
CA LYS A 582 -30.26 -25.68 23.33
C LYS A 582 -31.29 -25.70 22.21
#